data_AF-A0A2D7B6I7-F1
#
_entry.id   AF-A0A2D7B6I7-F1
#
_cell.length_a   1.000
_cell.length_b   1.000
_cell.length_c   1.000
_cell.angle_alpha   90.00
_cell.angle_beta   90.00
_cell.angle_gamma   90.00
#
_symmetry.space_group_name_H-M   'P 1'
#
loop_
_entity.id
_entity.type
_entity.pdbx_description
1 polymer ?
#
loop_
_entity_poly.entity_id
_entity_poly.type
_entity_poly.pdbx_seq_one_letter_code
_entity_poly.pdbx_strand_id
1 'polypeptide(L)'
;MPNTNTRYHGLDLIRSAAMLLGLSVHVNIFSLSENRLFWSAGEYHGDPINEWIANFIFQFRMPLFYMLAGFFSLLVIERKGLMFITKDRLKRIVLPFMFGILFFVPLLNMFWCVNTSYENFYVGMSPLERFTNIVFWGAFSEKEIPFKLPLVHFWFLYFLIIFYTIHFLFRFLRKDILGLSGWNFDRLFQSIVSKPWGVCLLPLFFFPIRYSLKHPGVGLNQIDFDVNALFLYGAYYGFGALLYKNRNCLEQIASHCWFYLAMALPVCIYIVEPTWQVEDSGSVIVDITQWKLFGFSIWSEGVFHSGWLKIFVVYFRDFSCFALSFSFIGLAHRYLNTPSVYIRYLADASYWAYWVHLLFTFTIASYLQQFAGVSSLVKSYITLVIATFLVFGSYNTFVRYTFLGDFFMGKRKQKKDSAEARFTTINLLKATSLPILTIGLFVFALGSLLHQSSLVQKGHIIVESYVARNQALLDDTKSFDHIYDFFGNTPLHAATKMKEDWRRYDPMPILISKTRDLNVQNMHGRSPIFEAVRKGNITDVSHLIEAGADLNLSDKYGHTPAHVAAIKAGIKNPKMAEHYYDLLILLRDSGAGMDLKDYKGRDVNDCLLYFGGRHIKPIAEKG
;
A
#
# COMPACT_ATOMS: atom_id res chain seq x y z
N MET A 1 28.94 7.69 -33.03
CA MET A 1 28.32 7.92 -31.70
C MET A 1 26.81 7.97 -31.89
N PRO A 2 25.99 7.18 -31.18
CA PRO A 2 24.54 7.28 -31.29
C PRO A 2 24.10 8.68 -30.84
N ASN A 3 23.25 9.31 -31.63
CA ASN A 3 22.83 10.71 -31.52
C ASN A 3 22.42 11.05 -30.06
N THR A 4 23.16 11.90 -29.37
CA THR A 4 22.91 12.28 -27.96
C THR A 4 21.60 13.07 -27.78
N ASN A 5 20.93 13.42 -28.87
CA ASN A 5 19.73 14.24 -28.92
C ASN A 5 18.39 13.47 -29.02
N THR A 6 18.38 12.13 -29.11
CA THR A 6 17.12 11.39 -29.24
C THR A 6 16.27 11.52 -27.97
N ARG A 7 15.03 11.99 -28.12
CA ARG A 7 14.05 12.02 -27.03
C ARG A 7 13.32 10.69 -26.96
N TYR A 8 13.22 10.11 -25.77
CA TYR A 8 12.49 8.85 -25.55
C TYR A 8 11.00 9.14 -25.33
N HIS A 9 10.25 9.31 -26.42
CA HIS A 9 8.82 9.64 -26.37
C HIS A 9 7.99 8.56 -25.68
N GLY A 10 8.29 7.29 -25.96
CA GLY A 10 7.59 6.17 -25.33
C GLY A 10 7.85 6.09 -23.82
N LEU A 11 9.08 6.36 -23.36
CA LEU A 11 9.41 6.35 -21.93
C LEU A 11 8.81 7.56 -21.19
N ASP A 12 8.73 8.73 -21.85
CA ASP A 12 7.99 9.90 -21.35
C ASP A 12 6.52 9.52 -21.10
N LEU A 13 5.90 8.78 -22.03
CA LEU A 13 4.52 8.30 -21.89
C LEU A 13 4.38 7.31 -20.73
N ILE A 14 5.20 6.26 -20.66
CA ILE A 14 5.07 5.26 -19.59
C ILE A 14 5.25 5.88 -18.21
N ARG A 15 6.20 6.81 -18.06
CA ARG A 15 6.35 7.56 -16.80
C ARG A 15 5.05 8.31 -16.47
N SER A 16 4.46 8.99 -17.44
CA SER A 16 3.20 9.72 -17.23
C SER A 16 2.02 8.80 -16.92
N ALA A 17 1.93 7.65 -17.61
CA ALA A 17 0.91 6.64 -17.38
C ALA A 17 1.04 6.03 -15.99
N ALA A 18 2.26 5.71 -15.53
CA ALA A 18 2.51 5.22 -14.17
C ALA A 18 2.05 6.23 -13.10
N MET A 19 2.16 7.53 -13.37
CA MET A 19 1.62 8.57 -12.49
C MET A 19 0.08 8.64 -12.55
N LEU A 20 -0.51 8.61 -13.75
CA LEU A 20 -1.96 8.70 -13.97
C LEU A 20 -2.73 7.46 -13.49
N LEU A 21 -2.11 6.27 -13.50
CA LEU A 21 -2.65 5.07 -12.86
C LEU A 21 -2.89 5.27 -11.35
N GLY A 22 -2.29 6.31 -10.76
CA GLY A 22 -2.66 6.84 -9.46
C GLY A 22 -4.14 7.19 -9.33
N LEU A 23 -4.78 7.82 -10.32
CA LEU A 23 -6.22 8.11 -10.26
C LEU A 23 -7.03 6.84 -10.08
N SER A 24 -6.77 5.83 -10.94
CA SER A 24 -7.48 4.55 -10.88
C SER A 24 -7.30 3.88 -9.52
N VAL A 25 -6.07 3.80 -9.00
CA VAL A 25 -5.81 3.22 -7.69
C VAL A 25 -6.60 3.93 -6.59
N HIS A 26 -6.53 5.26 -6.51
CA HIS A 26 -7.15 6.03 -5.43
C HIS A 26 -8.68 6.07 -5.50
N VAL A 27 -9.26 5.73 -6.65
CA VAL A 27 -10.69 5.48 -6.79
C VAL A 27 -11.03 4.07 -6.30
N ASN A 28 -10.30 3.06 -6.77
CA ASN A 28 -10.57 1.66 -6.45
C ASN A 28 -10.26 1.32 -4.98
N ILE A 29 -9.41 2.07 -4.29
CA ILE A 29 -9.12 1.81 -2.86
C ILE A 29 -10.34 1.96 -1.95
N PHE A 30 -11.33 2.77 -2.37
CA PHE A 30 -12.64 2.92 -1.72
C PHE A 30 -13.56 1.71 -2.00
N SER A 31 -13.08 0.69 -2.71
CA SER A 31 -13.83 -0.51 -3.10
C SER A 31 -13.02 -1.80 -2.90
N LEU A 32 -11.94 -1.76 -2.10
CA LEU A 32 -11.11 -2.93 -1.74
C LEU A 32 -11.70 -3.79 -0.62
N SER A 33 -11.47 -5.10 -0.63
CA SER A 33 -11.92 -5.99 0.45
C SER A 33 -11.56 -5.51 1.85
N GLU A 34 -12.32 -6.10 2.77
CA GLU A 34 -12.66 -5.57 4.07
C GLU A 34 -11.47 -5.54 5.05
N ASN A 35 -10.29 -6.05 4.68
CA ASN A 35 -9.04 -5.87 5.43
C ASN A 35 -8.43 -4.45 5.32
N ARG A 36 -8.99 -3.55 4.48
CA ARG A 36 -8.49 -2.18 4.24
C ARG A 36 -9.47 -1.09 4.70
N LEU A 37 -10.00 -1.25 5.92
CA LEU A 37 -11.06 -0.48 6.61
C LEU A 37 -10.88 1.04 6.72
N PHE A 38 -9.77 1.61 6.25
CA PHE A 38 -9.49 3.03 6.40
C PHE A 38 -10.26 3.92 5.41
N TRP A 39 -10.78 3.35 4.32
CA TRP A 39 -11.21 4.11 3.13
C TRP A 39 -12.72 4.03 2.81
N SER A 40 -13.56 3.48 3.69
CA SER A 40 -14.96 3.19 3.35
C SER A 40 -16.00 3.87 4.26
N ALA A 41 -16.99 4.51 3.64
CA ALA A 41 -18.18 5.09 4.24
C ALA A 41 -19.47 4.39 3.74
N GLY A 42 -20.57 4.46 4.49
CA GLY A 42 -21.89 3.97 4.05
C GLY A 42 -22.01 2.44 3.91
N GLU A 43 -23.04 2.00 3.18
CA GLU A 43 -23.23 0.60 2.77
C GLU A 43 -22.11 0.18 1.81
N TYR A 44 -21.28 -0.75 2.26
CA TYR A 44 -20.06 -1.12 1.58
C TYR A 44 -20.11 -2.55 1.07
N HIS A 45 -19.83 -2.71 -0.21
CA HIS A 45 -19.64 -4.00 -0.85
C HIS A 45 -18.26 -3.97 -1.52
N GLY A 46 -17.31 -4.75 -1.01
CA GLY A 46 -16.05 -4.98 -1.72
C GLY A 46 -16.35 -5.57 -3.10
N ASP A 47 -15.61 -5.14 -4.12
CA ASP A 47 -15.77 -5.65 -5.47
C ASP A 47 -14.46 -6.29 -5.95
N PRO A 48 -14.48 -7.58 -6.36
CA PRO A 48 -13.27 -8.30 -6.71
C PRO A 48 -12.56 -7.71 -7.93
N ILE A 49 -13.28 -7.02 -8.82
CA ILE A 49 -12.69 -6.39 -10.00
C ILE A 49 -11.96 -5.11 -9.60
N ASN A 50 -12.59 -4.24 -8.81
CA ASN A 50 -11.93 -3.04 -8.28
C ASN A 50 -10.67 -3.40 -7.49
N GLU A 51 -10.76 -4.46 -6.69
CA GLU A 51 -9.63 -4.99 -5.96
C GLU A 51 -8.50 -5.50 -6.86
N TRP A 52 -8.86 -6.31 -7.84
CA TRP A 52 -7.92 -6.81 -8.82
C TRP A 52 -7.23 -5.67 -9.57
N ILE A 53 -7.97 -4.64 -10.01
CA ILE A 53 -7.41 -3.45 -10.68
C ILE A 53 -6.40 -2.73 -9.78
N ALA A 54 -6.78 -2.44 -8.53
CA ALA A 54 -5.89 -1.72 -7.61
C ALA A 54 -4.60 -2.51 -7.35
N ASN A 55 -4.72 -3.79 -7.04
CA ASN A 55 -3.58 -4.67 -6.76
C ASN A 55 -2.70 -4.90 -7.99
N PHE A 56 -3.30 -5.10 -9.17
CA PHE A 56 -2.56 -5.18 -10.44
C PHE A 56 -1.72 -3.93 -10.69
N ILE A 57 -2.28 -2.74 -10.44
CA ILE A 57 -1.52 -1.50 -10.60
C ILE A 57 -0.43 -1.37 -9.53
N PHE A 58 -0.73 -1.67 -8.26
CA PHE A 58 0.24 -1.61 -7.17
C PHE A 58 1.46 -2.51 -7.41
N GLN A 59 1.25 -3.64 -8.10
CA GLN A 59 2.26 -4.65 -8.39
C GLN A 59 3.53 -4.11 -9.05
N PHE A 60 3.37 -3.22 -10.03
CA PHE A 60 4.50 -2.77 -10.86
C PHE A 60 4.68 -1.24 -10.89
N ARG A 61 3.63 -0.46 -10.61
CA ARG A 61 3.63 0.99 -10.87
C ARG A 61 4.75 1.73 -10.16
N MET A 62 4.96 1.47 -8.87
CA MET A 62 5.98 2.17 -8.09
C MET A 62 7.41 1.72 -8.43
N PRO A 63 7.71 0.41 -8.52
CA PRO A 63 8.98 -0.06 -9.07
C PRO A 63 9.31 0.52 -10.45
N LEU A 64 8.35 0.48 -11.39
CA LEU A 64 8.49 1.06 -12.73
C LEU A 64 8.78 2.57 -12.68
N PHE A 65 8.06 3.30 -11.82
CA PHE A 65 8.31 4.73 -11.61
C PHE A 65 9.76 5.00 -11.15
N TYR A 66 10.27 4.25 -10.18
CA TYR A 66 11.65 4.44 -9.70
C TYR A 66 12.70 4.01 -10.73
N MET A 67 12.47 2.93 -11.47
CA MET A 67 13.33 2.55 -12.61
C MET A 67 13.41 3.69 -13.63
N LEU A 68 12.28 4.28 -14.01
CA LEU A 68 12.28 5.41 -14.95
C LEU A 68 12.89 6.67 -14.33
N ALA A 69 12.69 6.93 -13.04
CA ALA A 69 13.32 8.04 -12.34
C ALA A 69 14.85 7.93 -12.37
N GLY A 70 15.39 6.73 -12.10
CA GLY A 70 16.81 6.40 -12.23
C GLY A 70 17.33 6.61 -13.66
N PHE A 71 16.63 6.04 -14.64
CA PHE A 71 16.97 6.17 -16.07
C PHE A 71 17.06 7.65 -16.50
N PHE A 72 16.02 8.43 -16.23
CA PHE A 72 15.97 9.84 -16.61
C PHE A 72 16.92 10.72 -15.79
N SER A 73 17.24 10.33 -14.55
CA SER A 73 18.23 11.05 -13.75
C SER A 73 19.60 11.04 -14.43
N LEU A 74 20.07 9.85 -14.82
CA LEU A 74 21.39 9.70 -15.44
C LEU A 74 21.41 10.30 -16.85
N LEU A 75 20.30 10.18 -17.60
CA LEU A 75 20.13 10.85 -18.88
C LEU A 75 20.27 12.37 -18.79
N VAL A 76 19.62 13.02 -17.81
CA VAL A 76 19.72 14.48 -17.65
C VAL A 76 21.13 14.87 -17.17
N ILE A 77 21.72 14.07 -16.28
CA ILE A 77 23.06 14.29 -15.77
C ILE A 77 24.09 14.28 -16.92
N GLU A 78 24.03 13.31 -17.83
CA GLU A 78 24.97 13.25 -18.96
C GLU A 78 24.73 14.37 -19.98
N ARG A 79 23.46 14.76 -20.20
CA ARG A 79 23.13 15.78 -21.20
C ARG A 79 23.35 17.22 -20.73
N LYS A 80 23.10 17.51 -19.45
CA LYS A 80 23.01 18.88 -18.92
C LYS A 80 23.86 19.11 -17.66
N GLY A 81 24.49 18.07 -17.13
CA GLY A 81 25.34 18.16 -15.95
C GLY A 81 24.59 18.04 -14.62
N LEU A 82 25.38 17.88 -13.55
CA LEU A 82 24.89 17.62 -12.20
C LEU A 82 24.18 18.84 -11.59
N MET A 83 24.76 20.04 -11.77
CA MET A 83 24.18 21.27 -11.22
C MET A 83 22.79 21.58 -11.80
N PHE A 84 22.58 21.27 -13.09
CA PHE A 84 21.29 21.46 -13.74
C PHE A 84 20.21 20.56 -13.12
N ILE A 85 20.49 19.26 -12.96
CA ILE A 85 19.51 18.34 -12.37
C ILE A 85 19.20 18.73 -10.93
N THR A 86 20.18 19.14 -10.13
CA THR A 86 19.94 19.55 -8.73
C THR A 86 18.99 20.74 -8.67
N LYS A 87 19.23 21.80 -9.45
CA LYS A 87 18.33 22.97 -9.51
C LYS A 87 16.93 22.59 -10.01
N ASP A 88 16.85 21.75 -11.04
CA ASP A 88 15.57 21.29 -11.58
C ASP A 88 14.78 20.45 -10.56
N ARG A 89 15.42 19.54 -9.84
CA ARG A 89 14.76 18.70 -8.82
C ARG A 89 14.39 19.48 -7.57
N LEU A 90 15.21 20.44 -7.12
CA LEU A 90 14.82 21.37 -6.05
C LEU A 90 13.53 22.11 -6.42
N LYS A 91 13.47 22.67 -7.64
CA LYS A 91 12.30 23.40 -8.11
C LYS A 91 11.05 22.52 -8.30
N ARG A 92 11.22 21.30 -8.80
CA ARG A 92 10.11 20.46 -9.27
C ARG A 92 9.71 19.33 -8.33
N ILE A 93 10.47 19.07 -7.28
CA ILE A 93 10.20 18.00 -6.30
C ILE A 93 10.19 18.57 -4.90
N VAL A 94 11.28 19.22 -4.46
CA VAL A 94 11.41 19.70 -3.07
C VAL A 94 10.44 20.83 -2.77
N LEU A 95 10.41 21.88 -3.59
CA LEU A 95 9.50 23.01 -3.37
C LEU A 95 8.02 22.58 -3.39
N PRO A 96 7.54 21.82 -4.38
CA PRO A 96 6.21 21.25 -4.32
C PRO A 96 6.03 20.40 -3.06
N PHE A 97 6.93 19.48 -2.73
CA PHE A 97 6.78 18.63 -1.53
C PHE A 97 6.55 19.46 -0.25
N MET A 98 7.33 20.54 -0.05
CA MET A 98 7.13 21.47 1.06
C MET A 98 5.77 22.18 1.01
N PHE A 99 5.37 22.68 -0.17
CA PHE A 99 4.05 23.29 -0.36
C PHE A 99 2.91 22.28 -0.08
N GLY A 100 3.13 21.00 -0.41
CA GLY A 100 2.14 19.94 -0.27
C GLY A 100 1.89 19.63 1.19
N ILE A 101 2.95 19.63 1.99
CA ILE A 101 2.86 19.51 3.45
C ILE A 101 2.09 20.68 4.06
N LEU A 102 2.41 21.91 3.66
CA LEU A 102 1.86 23.11 4.29
C LEU A 102 0.40 23.40 3.90
N PHE A 103 0.01 23.11 2.66
CA PHE A 103 -1.30 23.49 2.14
C PHE A 103 -2.16 22.30 1.72
N PHE A 104 -1.59 21.35 0.99
CA PHE A 104 -2.37 20.25 0.41
C PHE A 104 -2.78 19.21 1.46
N VAL A 105 -1.90 18.88 2.41
CA VAL A 105 -2.21 17.93 3.48
C VAL A 105 -3.36 18.45 4.37
N PRO A 106 -3.34 19.70 4.88
CA PRO A 106 -4.47 20.26 5.60
C PRO A 106 -5.76 20.29 4.77
N LEU A 107 -5.67 20.71 3.50
CA LEU A 107 -6.82 20.76 2.60
C LEU A 107 -7.42 19.38 2.38
N LEU A 108 -6.59 18.36 2.15
CA LEU A 108 -7.03 16.98 2.00
C LEU A 108 -7.72 16.51 3.28
N ASN A 109 -7.10 16.70 4.45
CA ASN A 109 -7.69 16.33 5.75
C ASN A 109 -9.04 17.03 6.02
N MET A 110 -9.21 18.28 5.59
CA MET A 110 -10.48 19.00 5.74
C MET A 110 -11.64 18.24 5.09
N PHE A 111 -11.47 17.78 3.84
CA PHE A 111 -12.49 17.04 3.10
C PHE A 111 -12.50 15.53 3.41
N TRP A 112 -11.35 14.97 3.78
CA TRP A 112 -11.13 13.53 3.93
C TRP A 112 -11.39 12.99 5.33
N CYS A 113 -11.28 13.80 6.40
CA CYS A 113 -11.45 13.27 7.77
C CYS A 113 -12.88 12.78 8.10
N VAL A 114 -13.85 12.87 7.19
CA VAL A 114 -15.19 12.28 7.35
C VAL A 114 -15.10 10.78 7.04
N ASN A 115 -15.54 9.91 7.95
CA ASN A 115 -15.45 8.44 7.84
C ASN A 115 -14.05 7.81 7.91
N THR A 116 -13.10 8.46 8.58
CA THR A 116 -11.78 7.88 8.88
C THR A 116 -11.57 7.74 10.39
N SER A 117 -10.55 7.03 10.84
CA SER A 117 -10.17 7.00 12.27
C SER A 117 -9.86 8.40 12.85
N TYR A 118 -9.65 9.40 11.98
CA TYR A 118 -9.49 10.80 12.39
C TYR A 118 -10.81 11.49 12.73
N GLU A 119 -11.94 10.96 12.28
CA GLU A 119 -13.27 11.55 12.50
C GLU A 119 -13.55 11.72 13.99
N ASN A 120 -13.22 10.71 14.79
CA ASN A 120 -13.42 10.69 16.25
C ASN A 120 -12.80 11.91 16.95
N PHE A 121 -11.68 12.45 16.44
CA PHE A 121 -11.03 13.64 17.03
C PHE A 121 -11.79 14.93 16.74
N TYR A 122 -12.56 14.98 15.64
CA TYR A 122 -13.28 16.17 15.18
C TYR A 122 -14.79 16.10 15.41
N VAL A 123 -15.32 15.02 16.01
CA VAL A 123 -16.74 14.89 16.36
C VAL A 123 -17.14 16.03 17.30
N GLY A 124 -18.24 16.72 16.95
CA GLY A 124 -18.81 17.82 17.72
C GLY A 124 -18.16 19.19 17.51
N MET A 125 -17.11 19.29 16.68
CA MET A 125 -16.50 20.59 16.33
C MET A 125 -17.26 21.31 15.21
N SER A 126 -17.30 22.65 15.27
CA SER A 126 -17.78 23.47 14.17
C SER A 126 -16.84 23.39 12.95
N PRO A 127 -17.29 23.74 11.73
CA PRO A 127 -16.42 23.75 10.54
C PRO A 127 -15.18 24.64 10.70
N LEU A 128 -15.28 25.75 11.45
CA LEU A 128 -14.18 26.68 11.68
C LEU A 128 -13.17 26.13 12.71
N GLU A 129 -13.65 25.52 13.79
CA GLU A 129 -12.79 24.82 14.77
C GLU A 129 -12.06 23.65 14.10
N ARG A 130 -12.76 22.89 13.26
CA ARG A 130 -12.13 21.80 12.49
C ARG A 130 -11.06 22.35 11.54
N PHE A 131 -11.34 23.44 10.83
CA PHE A 131 -10.36 24.06 9.93
C PHE A 131 -9.11 24.53 10.70
N THR A 132 -9.28 25.28 11.79
CA THR A 132 -8.17 25.80 12.59
C THR A 132 -7.34 24.66 13.20
N ASN A 133 -7.99 23.64 13.75
CA ASN A 133 -7.31 22.47 14.30
C ASN A 133 -6.56 21.65 13.24
N ILE A 134 -7.09 21.52 12.02
CA ILE A 134 -6.41 20.79 10.94
C ILE A 134 -5.22 21.59 10.39
N VAL A 135 -5.38 22.90 10.18
CA VAL A 135 -4.35 23.77 9.58
C VAL A 135 -3.21 24.04 10.55
N PHE A 136 -3.49 24.14 11.85
CA PHE A 136 -2.49 24.38 12.88
C PHE A 136 -2.15 23.13 13.69
N TRP A 137 -2.51 21.93 13.20
CA TRP A 137 -2.23 20.65 13.84
C TRP A 137 -2.59 20.60 15.33
N GLY A 138 -3.76 21.13 15.69
CA GLY A 138 -4.28 21.12 17.05
C GLY A 138 -3.59 22.09 18.01
N ALA A 139 -2.73 23.00 17.52
CA ALA A 139 -2.04 23.99 18.37
C ALA A 139 -2.99 24.90 19.17
N PHE A 140 -4.26 24.99 18.75
CA PHE A 140 -5.31 25.78 19.41
C PHE A 140 -6.45 24.90 19.97
N SER A 141 -6.26 23.59 20.07
CA SER A 141 -7.25 22.67 20.63
C SER A 141 -6.96 22.37 22.10
N GLU A 142 -8.01 22.28 22.91
CA GLU A 142 -7.92 21.67 24.25
C GLU A 142 -7.87 20.13 24.18
N LYS A 143 -8.33 19.53 23.07
CA LYS A 143 -8.22 18.08 22.84
C LYS A 143 -6.83 17.75 22.31
N GLU A 144 -6.21 16.68 22.82
CA GLU A 144 -4.99 16.13 22.23
C GLU A 144 -5.29 15.56 20.83
N ILE A 145 -5.10 16.40 19.81
CA ILE A 145 -5.18 15.95 18.42
C ILE A 145 -3.81 15.37 18.06
N PRO A 146 -3.71 14.07 17.75
CA PRO A 146 -2.42 13.46 17.46
C PRO A 146 -1.78 14.15 16.26
N PHE A 147 -0.59 14.72 16.47
CA PHE A 147 0.25 15.27 15.40
C PHE A 147 0.69 14.13 14.48
N LYS A 148 -0.14 13.85 13.48
CA LYS A 148 0.16 12.98 12.36
C LYS A 148 0.00 13.86 11.12
N LEU A 149 1.11 14.24 10.52
CA LEU A 149 1.27 14.93 9.24
C LEU A 149 1.20 13.92 8.07
N PRO A 150 0.05 13.45 7.56
CA PRO A 150 -0.04 12.26 6.70
C PRO A 150 0.71 12.42 5.37
N LEU A 151 2.00 12.09 5.37
CA LEU A 151 2.86 11.98 4.19
C LEU A 151 2.56 10.73 3.36
N VAL A 152 1.48 10.01 3.70
CA VAL A 152 1.06 8.74 3.10
C VAL A 152 1.01 8.83 1.58
N HIS A 153 0.57 9.94 1.03
CA HIS A 153 0.53 10.11 -0.42
C HIS A 153 1.89 10.54 -0.99
N PHE A 154 2.61 11.41 -0.30
CA PHE A 154 3.87 12.00 -0.77
C PHE A 154 5.10 11.13 -0.56
N TRP A 155 4.93 9.86 -0.16
CA TRP A 155 6.05 9.04 0.28
C TRP A 155 7.14 8.87 -0.77
N PHE A 156 6.73 8.67 -2.02
CA PHE A 156 7.67 8.42 -3.08
C PHE A 156 8.46 9.67 -3.48
N LEU A 157 7.94 10.88 -3.21
CA LEU A 157 8.66 12.12 -3.47
C LEU A 157 9.82 12.26 -2.50
N TYR A 158 9.64 11.97 -1.20
CA TYR A 158 10.74 12.08 -0.25
C TYR A 158 11.78 10.96 -0.41
N PHE A 159 11.36 9.72 -0.74
CA PHE A 159 12.31 8.68 -1.18
C PHE A 159 13.12 9.13 -2.40
N LEU A 160 12.44 9.76 -3.36
CA LEU A 160 13.11 10.28 -4.55
C LEU A 160 14.08 11.44 -4.22
N ILE A 161 13.76 12.31 -3.25
CA ILE A 161 14.69 13.32 -2.72
C ILE A 161 15.93 12.65 -2.10
N ILE A 162 15.73 11.60 -1.29
CA ILE A 162 16.82 10.82 -0.69
C ILE A 162 17.69 10.20 -1.80
N PHE A 163 17.08 9.54 -2.79
CA PHE A 163 17.82 8.91 -3.89
C PHE A 163 18.61 9.92 -4.73
N TYR A 164 18.05 11.09 -5.03
CA TYR A 164 18.80 12.16 -5.71
C TYR A 164 19.96 12.67 -4.86
N THR A 165 19.77 12.80 -3.54
CA THR A 165 20.82 13.21 -2.61
C THR A 165 21.95 12.18 -2.57
N ILE A 166 21.62 10.89 -2.43
CA ILE A 166 22.59 9.79 -2.48
C ILE A 166 23.32 9.75 -3.83
N HIS A 167 22.60 9.89 -4.95
CA HIS A 167 23.19 9.90 -6.29
C HIS A 167 24.17 11.09 -6.44
N PHE A 168 23.80 12.27 -5.95
CA PHE A 168 24.67 13.44 -5.92
C PHE A 168 25.93 13.20 -5.08
N LEU A 169 25.77 12.74 -3.84
CA LEU A 169 26.87 12.45 -2.91
C LEU A 169 27.81 11.38 -3.46
N PHE A 170 27.28 10.28 -3.98
CA PHE A 170 28.08 9.21 -4.58
C PHE A 170 28.92 9.69 -5.75
N ARG A 171 28.42 10.65 -6.54
CA ARG A 171 29.16 11.22 -7.66
C ARG A 171 30.20 12.25 -7.22
N PHE A 172 29.98 12.94 -6.11
CA PHE A 172 30.95 13.85 -5.51
C PHE A 172 32.08 13.10 -4.79
N LEU A 173 31.74 12.04 -4.07
CA LEU A 173 32.65 11.16 -3.32
C LEU A 173 33.40 10.16 -4.23
N ARG A 174 33.18 10.19 -5.55
CA ARG A 174 33.84 9.35 -6.55
C ARG A 174 35.30 9.74 -6.80
N LYS A 175 36.08 9.78 -5.72
CA LYS A 175 37.51 9.45 -5.71
C LYS A 175 37.66 8.13 -4.96
N ASP A 176 37.60 7.02 -5.69
CA ASP A 176 38.19 5.72 -5.30
C ASP A 176 37.76 5.03 -3.99
N ILE A 177 36.55 5.27 -3.45
CA ILE A 177 36.17 4.71 -2.13
C ILE A 177 35.76 3.22 -2.15
N LEU A 178 35.46 2.59 -3.29
CA LEU A 178 34.85 1.24 -3.28
C LEU A 178 35.62 0.09 -3.92
N GLY A 179 36.81 0.26 -4.52
CA GLY A 179 37.66 -0.89 -4.94
C GLY A 179 37.01 -1.95 -5.85
N LEU A 180 35.79 -1.75 -6.36
CA LEU A 180 35.01 -2.70 -7.16
C LEU A 180 35.43 -2.71 -8.65
N SER A 181 36.65 -2.27 -8.97
CA SER A 181 37.11 -2.06 -10.35
C SER A 181 37.37 -3.35 -11.14
N GLY A 182 37.18 -4.52 -10.54
CA GLY A 182 37.42 -5.83 -11.18
C GLY A 182 36.17 -6.55 -11.71
N TRP A 183 34.97 -6.24 -11.20
CA TRP A 183 33.74 -6.93 -11.63
C TRP A 183 33.05 -6.18 -12.76
N ASN A 184 32.88 -6.83 -13.90
CA ASN A 184 32.20 -6.24 -15.05
C ASN A 184 30.68 -6.32 -14.87
N PHE A 185 30.14 -5.58 -13.90
CA PHE A 185 28.71 -5.48 -13.60
C PHE A 185 27.86 -5.17 -14.84
N ASP A 186 28.40 -4.41 -15.80
CA ASP A 186 27.72 -4.13 -17.07
C ASP A 186 27.54 -5.40 -17.92
N ARG A 187 28.55 -6.27 -18.01
CA ARG A 187 28.43 -7.55 -18.74
C ARG A 187 27.40 -8.47 -18.10
N LEU A 188 27.40 -8.58 -16.76
CA LEU A 188 26.40 -9.38 -16.05
C LEU A 188 24.99 -8.82 -16.32
N PHE A 189 24.81 -7.52 -16.17
CA PHE A 189 23.54 -6.84 -16.45
C PHE A 189 23.06 -7.09 -17.89
N GLN A 190 23.94 -6.91 -18.88
CA GLN A 190 23.62 -7.17 -20.27
C GLN A 190 23.25 -8.63 -20.51
N SER A 191 23.99 -9.59 -19.93
CA SER A 191 23.72 -11.03 -20.08
C SER A 191 22.34 -11.44 -19.54
N ILE A 192 21.91 -10.80 -18.45
CA ILE A 192 20.57 -11.00 -17.87
C ILE A 192 19.51 -10.30 -18.75
N VAL A 193 19.61 -8.98 -18.94
CA VAL A 193 18.53 -8.19 -19.55
C VAL A 193 18.35 -8.44 -21.05
N SER A 194 19.39 -8.85 -21.77
CA SER A 194 19.29 -9.13 -23.21
C SER A 194 18.54 -10.42 -23.54
N LYS A 195 18.45 -11.37 -22.59
CA LYS A 195 17.80 -12.67 -22.79
C LYS A 195 16.36 -12.63 -22.27
N PRO A 196 15.39 -13.27 -22.97
CA PRO A 196 14.00 -13.31 -22.52
C PRO A 196 13.83 -13.95 -21.14
N TRP A 197 14.61 -14.99 -20.83
CA TRP A 197 14.52 -15.68 -19.53
C TRP A 197 15.28 -14.97 -18.41
N GLY A 198 16.07 -13.94 -18.71
CA GLY A 198 16.83 -13.23 -17.67
C GLY A 198 15.92 -12.50 -16.68
N VAL A 199 14.68 -12.19 -17.06
CA VAL A 199 13.67 -11.63 -16.16
C VAL A 199 13.35 -12.57 -14.98
N CYS A 200 13.54 -13.89 -15.13
CA CYS A 200 13.42 -14.87 -14.03
C CYS A 200 14.54 -14.76 -13.00
N LEU A 201 15.72 -14.25 -13.39
CA LEU A 201 16.86 -14.12 -12.48
C LEU A 201 16.84 -12.83 -11.66
N LEU A 202 16.19 -11.78 -12.17
CA LEU A 202 16.11 -10.48 -11.49
C LEU A 202 15.49 -10.55 -10.08
N PRO A 203 14.40 -11.31 -9.84
CA PRO A 203 13.84 -11.51 -8.52
C PRO A 203 14.84 -12.01 -7.49
N LEU A 204 15.79 -12.87 -7.87
CA LEU A 204 16.77 -13.44 -6.93
C LEU A 204 17.65 -12.36 -6.29
N PHE A 205 17.91 -11.24 -6.97
CA PHE A 205 18.69 -10.12 -6.44
C PHE A 205 17.87 -9.21 -5.51
N PHE A 206 16.54 -9.15 -5.69
CA PHE A 206 15.63 -8.28 -4.95
C PHE A 206 14.93 -9.03 -3.81
N PHE A 207 14.87 -10.36 -3.91
CA PHE A 207 14.18 -11.26 -3.01
C PHE A 207 14.60 -11.08 -1.54
N PRO A 208 15.90 -11.02 -1.17
CA PRO A 208 16.27 -10.88 0.25
C PRO A 208 15.72 -9.59 0.88
N ILE A 209 15.76 -8.48 0.13
CA ILE A 209 15.26 -7.19 0.59
C ILE A 209 13.73 -7.24 0.71
N ARG A 210 13.05 -7.74 -0.32
CA ARG A 210 11.58 -7.81 -0.32
C ARG A 210 11.03 -8.77 0.73
N TYR A 211 11.67 -9.91 0.91
CA TYR A 211 11.31 -10.90 1.92
C TYR A 211 11.47 -10.34 3.35
N SER A 212 12.45 -9.46 3.56
CA SER A 212 12.70 -8.80 4.84
C SER A 212 11.77 -7.62 5.17
N LEU A 213 10.87 -7.24 4.25
CA LEU A 213 9.91 -6.17 4.50
C LEU A 213 8.95 -6.57 5.62
N LYS A 214 8.72 -5.65 6.56
CA LYS A 214 7.73 -5.86 7.62
C LYS A 214 6.30 -5.76 7.09
N HIS A 215 6.11 -4.90 6.10
CA HIS A 215 4.85 -4.72 5.39
C HIS A 215 5.14 -4.64 3.89
N PRO A 216 4.37 -5.34 3.03
CA PRO A 216 4.53 -5.27 1.57
C PRO A 216 4.20 -3.87 1.00
N GLY A 217 3.50 -3.03 1.76
CA GLY A 217 3.32 -1.61 1.48
C GLY A 217 4.25 -0.72 2.30
N VAL A 218 4.56 0.48 1.79
CA VAL A 218 5.21 1.52 2.60
C VAL A 218 4.22 1.93 3.70
N GLY A 219 4.64 1.80 4.96
CA GLY A 219 3.80 2.06 6.13
C GLY A 219 3.09 3.41 6.09
N LEU A 220 1.90 3.46 6.66
CA LEU A 220 1.00 4.63 6.67
C LEU A 220 1.46 5.75 7.63
N ASN A 221 2.54 5.57 8.38
CA ASN A 221 3.04 6.52 9.36
C ASN A 221 4.32 7.22 8.91
N GLN A 222 4.49 8.45 9.36
CA GLN A 222 5.41 9.46 8.82
C GLN A 222 6.83 9.31 9.32
N ILE A 223 7.80 9.62 8.45
CA ILE A 223 9.26 9.71 8.69
C ILE A 223 9.89 8.38 9.18
N ASP A 224 9.17 7.55 9.92
CA ASP A 224 9.48 6.19 10.32
C ASP A 224 9.08 5.20 9.20
N PHE A 225 9.81 5.26 8.09
CA PHE A 225 9.65 4.30 7.00
C PHE A 225 10.50 3.06 7.23
N ASP A 226 10.06 1.92 6.69
CA ASP A 226 10.89 0.71 6.68
C ASP A 226 12.15 0.97 5.83
N VAL A 227 13.32 0.93 6.47
CA VAL A 227 14.62 1.10 5.81
C VAL A 227 14.80 0.09 4.67
N ASN A 228 14.26 -1.14 4.80
CA ASN A 228 14.29 -2.14 3.75
C ASN A 228 13.47 -1.71 2.53
N ALA A 229 12.37 -0.98 2.72
CA ALA A 229 11.61 -0.39 1.61
C ALA A 229 12.42 0.70 0.90
N LEU A 230 13.14 1.55 1.63
CA LEU A 230 14.05 2.53 1.04
C LEU A 230 15.12 1.84 0.18
N PHE A 231 15.74 0.77 0.68
CA PHE A 231 16.70 -0.02 -0.09
C PHE A 231 16.08 -0.67 -1.32
N LEU A 232 14.89 -1.24 -1.21
CA LEU A 232 14.20 -1.88 -2.33
C LEU A 232 13.93 -0.91 -3.48
N TYR A 233 13.33 0.25 -3.18
CA TYR A 233 13.06 1.27 -4.20
C TYR A 233 14.34 1.95 -4.68
N GLY A 234 15.36 2.06 -3.83
CA GLY A 234 16.71 2.48 -4.21
C GLY A 234 17.36 1.53 -5.20
N ALA A 235 17.18 0.21 -5.04
CA ALA A 235 17.65 -0.80 -5.98
C ALA A 235 16.92 -0.69 -7.33
N TYR A 236 15.61 -0.45 -7.34
CA TYR A 236 14.86 -0.16 -8.57
C TYR A 236 15.34 1.11 -9.28
N TYR A 237 15.60 2.18 -8.52
CA TYR A 237 16.21 3.40 -9.04
C TYR A 237 17.60 3.15 -9.65
N GLY A 238 18.46 2.42 -8.94
CA GLY A 238 19.78 2.03 -9.40
C GLY A 238 19.72 1.16 -10.67
N PHE A 239 18.80 0.20 -10.73
CA PHE A 239 18.52 -0.60 -11.92
C PHE A 239 18.18 0.29 -13.12
N GLY A 240 17.33 1.29 -12.92
CA GLY A 240 17.01 2.30 -13.92
C GLY A 240 18.22 3.05 -14.48
N ALA A 241 19.13 3.48 -13.59
CA ALA A 241 20.38 4.12 -13.99
C ALA A 241 21.30 3.16 -14.78
N LEU A 242 21.41 1.89 -14.37
CA LEU A 242 22.14 0.87 -15.12
C LEU A 242 21.53 0.58 -16.49
N LEU A 243 20.19 0.59 -16.59
CA LEU A 243 19.48 0.43 -17.86
C LEU A 243 19.79 1.58 -18.82
N TYR A 244 19.92 2.82 -18.33
CA TYR A 244 20.33 3.94 -19.18
C TYR A 244 21.79 3.82 -19.67
N LYS A 245 22.70 3.38 -18.80
CA LYS A 245 24.10 3.11 -19.17
C LYS A 245 24.17 2.03 -20.25
N ASN A 246 23.32 1.00 -20.12
CA ASN A 246 23.19 -0.11 -21.06
C ASN A 246 21.96 0.04 -21.97
N ARG A 247 21.64 1.27 -22.42
CA ARG A 247 20.40 1.59 -23.16
C ARG A 247 20.17 0.80 -24.45
N ASN A 248 21.21 0.17 -25.00
CA ASN A 248 21.07 -0.76 -26.12
C ASN A 248 20.15 -1.93 -25.76
N CYS A 249 20.12 -2.33 -24.48
CA CYS A 249 19.20 -3.33 -23.91
C CYS A 249 17.71 -3.03 -24.15
N LEU A 250 17.34 -1.76 -24.42
CA LEU A 250 15.94 -1.39 -24.69
C LEU A 250 15.38 -2.07 -25.94
N GLU A 251 16.22 -2.32 -26.95
CA GLU A 251 15.80 -3.01 -28.18
C GLU A 251 15.48 -4.48 -27.89
N GLN A 252 16.32 -5.17 -27.10
CA GLN A 252 16.04 -6.55 -26.68
C GLN A 252 14.85 -6.64 -25.72
N ILE A 253 14.65 -5.65 -24.84
CA ILE A 253 13.43 -5.61 -24.01
C ILE A 253 12.19 -5.46 -24.91
N ALA A 254 12.27 -4.61 -25.95
CA ALA A 254 11.18 -4.38 -26.88
C ALA A 254 10.87 -5.60 -27.77
N SER A 255 11.89 -6.39 -28.17
CA SER A 255 11.66 -7.60 -28.96
C SER A 255 10.90 -8.67 -28.18
N HIS A 256 11.08 -8.73 -26.85
CA HIS A 256 10.47 -9.73 -25.97
C HIS A 256 9.26 -9.20 -25.17
N CYS A 257 8.76 -8.00 -25.45
CA CYS A 257 7.73 -7.35 -24.61
C CYS A 257 6.42 -8.14 -24.43
N TRP A 258 5.97 -8.84 -25.48
CA TRP A 258 4.77 -9.69 -25.43
C TRP A 258 5.02 -10.98 -24.65
N PHE A 259 6.23 -11.54 -24.72
CA PHE A 259 6.62 -12.69 -23.90
C PHE A 259 6.58 -12.33 -22.41
N TYR A 260 7.12 -11.16 -22.03
CA TYR A 260 7.04 -10.69 -20.65
C TYR A 260 5.59 -10.47 -20.18
N LEU A 261 4.72 -9.93 -21.05
CA LEU A 261 3.30 -9.77 -20.73
C LEU A 261 2.63 -11.11 -20.47
N ALA A 262 2.83 -12.08 -21.38
CA ALA A 262 2.23 -13.40 -21.29
C ALA A 262 2.68 -14.14 -20.02
N MET A 263 3.94 -14.00 -19.61
CA MET A 263 4.42 -14.59 -18.37
C MET A 263 3.89 -13.90 -17.10
N ALA A 264 3.65 -12.59 -17.14
CA ALA A 264 3.18 -11.84 -15.98
C ALA A 264 1.68 -12.05 -15.69
N LEU A 265 0.85 -12.23 -16.73
CA LEU A 265 -0.60 -12.26 -16.59
C LEU A 265 -1.13 -13.36 -15.65
N PRO A 266 -0.70 -14.64 -15.74
CA PRO A 266 -1.16 -15.67 -14.81
C PRO A 266 -0.83 -15.30 -13.36
N VAL A 267 0.38 -14.81 -13.13
CA VAL A 267 0.83 -14.39 -11.79
C VAL A 267 -0.04 -13.25 -11.24
N CYS A 268 -0.45 -12.31 -12.10
CA CYS A 268 -1.33 -11.21 -11.72
C CYS A 268 -2.78 -11.63 -11.46
N ILE A 269 -3.23 -12.76 -11.96
CA ILE A 269 -4.58 -13.29 -11.69
C ILE A 269 -4.58 -14.05 -10.36
N TYR A 270 -3.53 -14.83 -10.08
CA TYR A 270 -3.47 -15.70 -8.91
C TYR A 270 -2.84 -15.06 -7.66
N ILE A 271 -1.93 -14.07 -7.80
CA ILE A 271 -1.24 -13.41 -6.67
C ILE A 271 -1.87 -12.03 -6.40
N VAL A 272 -3.13 -12.03 -5.98
CA VAL A 272 -3.87 -10.79 -5.65
C VAL A 272 -4.26 -10.75 -4.19
N GLU A 273 -5.40 -11.31 -3.80
CA GLU A 273 -5.94 -11.14 -2.45
C GLU A 273 -5.36 -12.11 -1.39
N PRO A 274 -5.31 -13.44 -1.60
CA PRO A 274 -4.96 -14.39 -0.53
C PRO A 274 -3.48 -14.34 -0.10
N THR A 275 -2.65 -13.63 -0.88
CA THR A 275 -1.19 -13.62 -0.71
C THR A 275 -0.67 -12.38 0.03
N TRP A 276 -1.49 -11.32 0.20
CA TRP A 276 -1.10 -10.18 1.04
C TRP A 276 -0.94 -10.59 2.49
N GLN A 277 -1.83 -11.43 3.02
CA GLN A 277 -1.69 -11.96 4.38
C GLN A 277 -0.44 -12.82 4.54
N VAL A 278 -0.02 -13.51 3.48
CA VAL A 278 1.24 -14.27 3.46
C VAL A 278 2.44 -13.32 3.50
N GLU A 279 2.38 -12.16 2.84
CA GLU A 279 3.43 -11.14 2.90
C GLU A 279 3.43 -10.35 4.22
N ASP A 280 2.23 -10.00 4.74
CA ASP A 280 1.99 -9.28 6.00
C ASP A 280 2.06 -10.20 7.23
N SER A 281 2.19 -11.51 7.01
CA SER A 281 2.66 -12.45 8.01
C SER A 281 4.11 -12.04 8.34
N GLY A 282 4.20 -11.12 9.29
CA GLY A 282 5.41 -10.39 9.61
C GLY A 282 6.57 -11.35 9.83
N SER A 283 7.77 -10.91 9.47
CA SER A 283 8.97 -11.55 10.01
C SER A 283 8.91 -11.43 11.52
N VAL A 284 8.87 -12.59 12.16
CA VAL A 284 8.72 -12.72 13.61
C VAL A 284 9.94 -12.15 14.33
N ILE A 285 9.69 -11.83 15.58
CA ILE A 285 10.63 -11.51 16.65
C ILE A 285 11.94 -12.24 16.40
N VAL A 286 13.00 -11.43 16.30
CA VAL A 286 14.32 -11.83 15.81
C VAL A 286 14.91 -12.86 16.75
N ASP A 287 15.08 -14.10 16.29
CA ASP A 287 16.07 -14.99 16.87
C ASP A 287 17.47 -14.70 16.25
N ILE A 288 18.47 -14.67 17.11
CA ILE A 288 19.82 -14.12 16.92
C ILE A 288 20.81 -15.23 16.50
N THR A 289 20.36 -16.48 16.40
CA THR A 289 21.24 -17.65 16.22
C THR A 289 21.60 -17.98 14.77
N GLN A 290 21.06 -17.26 13.78
CA GLN A 290 21.44 -17.44 12.38
C GLN A 290 22.52 -16.46 11.92
N TRP A 291 23.43 -16.97 11.08
CA TRP A 291 24.50 -16.23 10.43
C TRP A 291 24.01 -14.88 9.86
N LYS A 292 24.58 -13.77 10.35
CA LYS A 292 24.30 -12.41 9.88
C LYS A 292 25.46 -11.93 9.00
N LEU A 293 25.20 -11.69 7.72
CA LEU A 293 26.13 -10.95 6.87
C LEU A 293 25.70 -9.48 6.86
N PHE A 294 26.54 -8.57 7.39
CA PHE A 294 26.25 -7.12 7.42
C PHE A 294 24.91 -6.72 8.07
N GLY A 295 24.41 -7.52 9.02
CA GLY A 295 23.13 -7.26 9.69
C GLY A 295 21.87 -7.75 8.96
N PHE A 296 22.01 -8.45 7.82
CA PHE A 296 20.89 -9.08 7.11
C PHE A 296 20.63 -10.51 7.64
N SER A 297 19.36 -10.81 7.97
CA SER A 297 18.90 -12.16 8.33
C SER A 297 18.33 -12.86 7.10
N ILE A 298 18.82 -14.06 6.77
CA ILE A 298 18.40 -14.82 5.59
C ILE A 298 17.15 -15.66 5.89
N TRP A 299 16.95 -16.09 7.15
CA TRP A 299 15.73 -16.75 7.59
C TRP A 299 15.23 -16.16 8.91
N SER A 300 13.92 -16.24 9.14
CA SER A 300 13.27 -15.83 10.38
C SER A 300 12.44 -17.00 10.90
N GLU A 301 12.70 -17.47 12.12
CA GLU A 301 11.77 -18.35 12.81
C GLU A 301 10.52 -17.54 13.13
N GLY A 302 9.37 -17.97 12.60
CA GLY A 302 8.13 -17.28 12.86
C GLY A 302 6.95 -18.19 13.14
N VAL A 303 6.33 -17.95 14.29
CA VAL A 303 5.04 -18.49 14.72
C VAL A 303 3.91 -18.16 13.74
N PHE A 304 4.10 -17.15 12.89
CA PHE A 304 3.18 -16.77 11.81
C PHE A 304 3.77 -16.93 10.41
N HIS A 305 4.92 -17.59 10.25
CA HIS A 305 5.59 -17.72 8.97
C HIS A 305 4.83 -18.72 8.08
N SER A 306 4.30 -18.29 6.93
CA SER A 306 3.70 -19.20 5.94
C SER A 306 4.72 -20.14 5.24
N GLY A 307 5.94 -20.29 5.78
CA GLY A 307 6.96 -21.20 5.26
C GLY A 307 7.35 -20.90 3.81
N TRP A 308 7.47 -21.97 3.03
CA TRP A 308 7.72 -21.95 1.60
C TRP A 308 6.71 -21.12 0.80
N LEU A 309 5.47 -21.00 1.26
CA LEU A 309 4.44 -20.21 0.57
C LEU A 309 4.84 -18.72 0.48
N LYS A 310 5.42 -18.15 1.56
CA LYS A 310 5.91 -16.76 1.54
C LYS A 310 7.05 -16.58 0.55
N ILE A 311 7.96 -17.56 0.48
CA ILE A 311 9.09 -17.55 -0.46
C ILE A 311 8.58 -17.53 -1.91
N PHE A 312 7.67 -18.43 -2.26
CA PHE A 312 7.09 -18.50 -3.61
C PHE A 312 6.33 -17.21 -3.96
N VAL A 313 5.47 -16.73 -3.05
CA VAL A 313 4.70 -15.49 -3.25
C VAL A 313 5.63 -14.31 -3.52
N VAL A 314 6.62 -14.07 -2.66
CA VAL A 314 7.55 -12.94 -2.79
C VAL A 314 8.33 -13.02 -4.10
N TYR A 315 8.84 -14.20 -4.46
CA TYR A 315 9.57 -14.40 -5.71
C TYR A 315 8.70 -14.12 -6.93
N PHE A 316 7.51 -14.72 -7.02
CA PHE A 316 6.62 -14.53 -8.17
C PHE A 316 6.10 -13.10 -8.25
N ARG A 317 6.00 -12.40 -7.12
CA ARG A 317 5.65 -10.99 -7.08
C ARG A 317 6.77 -10.11 -7.64
N ASP A 318 8.01 -10.33 -7.24
CA ASP A 318 9.14 -9.63 -7.88
C ASP A 318 9.23 -9.95 -9.37
N PHE A 319 9.01 -11.21 -9.74
CA PHE A 319 9.00 -11.65 -11.14
C PHE A 319 7.96 -10.89 -11.97
N SER A 320 6.70 -10.88 -11.53
CA SER A 320 5.63 -10.18 -12.25
C SER A 320 5.85 -8.68 -12.31
N CYS A 321 6.43 -8.09 -11.27
CA CYS A 321 6.83 -6.68 -11.27
C CYS A 321 7.85 -6.36 -12.37
N PHE A 322 8.94 -7.13 -12.47
CA PHE A 322 9.93 -6.95 -13.52
C PHE A 322 9.36 -7.24 -14.91
N ALA A 323 8.61 -8.33 -15.06
CA ALA A 323 8.01 -8.72 -16.33
C ALA A 323 7.02 -7.65 -16.85
N LEU A 324 6.14 -7.11 -16.00
CA LEU A 324 5.25 -6.01 -16.38
C LEU A 324 6.03 -4.74 -16.70
N SER A 325 7.03 -4.39 -15.89
CA SER A 325 7.87 -3.20 -16.13
C SER A 325 8.58 -3.29 -17.48
N PHE A 326 9.17 -4.44 -17.80
CA PHE A 326 9.84 -4.68 -19.08
C PHE A 326 8.84 -4.73 -20.23
N SER A 327 7.68 -5.34 -20.04
CA SER A 327 6.63 -5.36 -21.04
C SER A 327 6.19 -3.94 -21.41
N PHE A 328 5.86 -3.09 -20.44
CA PHE A 328 5.40 -1.73 -20.71
C PHE A 328 6.50 -0.84 -21.28
N ILE A 329 7.74 -0.95 -20.79
CA ILE A 329 8.90 -0.27 -21.37
C ILE A 329 9.08 -0.70 -22.83
N GLY A 330 9.04 -2.00 -23.09
CA GLY A 330 9.23 -2.57 -24.42
C GLY A 330 8.12 -2.23 -25.41
N LEU A 331 6.85 -2.32 -24.99
CA LEU A 331 5.68 -1.92 -25.79
C LEU A 331 5.76 -0.44 -26.16
N ALA A 332 6.11 0.43 -25.21
CA ALA A 332 6.24 1.85 -25.49
C ALA A 332 7.43 2.17 -26.38
N HIS A 333 8.55 1.46 -26.21
CA HIS A 333 9.70 1.61 -27.09
C HIS A 333 9.38 1.16 -28.52
N ARG A 334 8.63 0.06 -28.68
CA ARG A 334 8.27 -0.53 -29.96
C ARG A 334 7.21 0.27 -30.73
N TYR A 335 6.16 0.73 -30.06
CA TYR A 335 4.97 1.28 -30.71
C TYR A 335 4.73 2.77 -30.48
N LEU A 336 5.30 3.36 -29.41
CA LEU A 336 4.94 4.70 -28.92
C LEU A 336 6.12 5.66 -28.92
N ASN A 337 7.17 5.36 -29.69
CA ASN A 337 8.36 6.20 -29.77
C ASN A 337 8.25 7.36 -30.77
N THR A 338 7.09 7.54 -31.39
CA THR A 338 6.82 8.66 -32.30
C THR A 338 6.38 9.92 -31.55
N PRO A 339 6.75 11.13 -32.02
CA PRO A 339 6.28 12.37 -31.41
C PRO A 339 4.76 12.52 -31.55
N SER A 340 4.05 12.61 -30.43
CA SER A 340 2.61 12.88 -30.39
C SER A 340 2.31 14.05 -29.46
N VAL A 341 1.44 14.95 -29.92
CA VAL A 341 0.99 16.12 -29.15
C VAL A 341 0.14 15.69 -27.95
N TYR A 342 -0.64 14.61 -28.11
CA TYR A 342 -1.45 14.04 -27.02
C TYR A 342 -0.58 13.38 -25.94
N ILE A 343 0.43 12.60 -26.35
CA ILE A 343 1.40 12.02 -25.42
C ILE A 343 2.14 13.12 -24.66
N ARG A 344 2.53 14.20 -25.36
CA ARG A 344 3.14 15.37 -24.73
C ARG A 344 2.21 16.00 -23.70
N TYR A 345 0.95 16.22 -24.05
CA TYR A 345 -0.05 16.80 -23.16
C TYR A 345 -0.22 15.96 -21.88
N LEU A 346 -0.36 14.64 -22.01
CA LEU A 346 -0.48 13.73 -20.86
C LEU A 346 0.77 13.76 -19.98
N ALA A 347 1.96 13.75 -20.60
CA ALA A 347 3.21 13.84 -19.87
C ALA A 347 3.35 15.15 -19.09
N ASP A 348 2.99 16.28 -19.71
CA ASP A 348 3.07 17.60 -19.09
C ASP A 348 2.03 17.77 -17.97
N ALA A 349 0.83 17.19 -18.13
CA ALA A 349 -0.25 17.24 -17.14
C ALA A 349 -0.04 16.29 -15.95
N SER A 350 0.67 15.17 -16.15
CA SER A 350 0.77 14.08 -15.15
C SER A 350 1.22 14.52 -13.76
N TYR A 351 2.13 15.50 -13.67
CA TYR A 351 2.63 16.00 -12.39
C TYR A 351 1.57 16.80 -11.62
N TRP A 352 0.82 17.67 -12.31
CA TRP A 352 -0.33 18.36 -11.69
C TRP A 352 -1.46 17.39 -11.36
N ALA A 353 -1.74 16.46 -12.28
CA ALA A 353 -2.78 15.47 -12.08
C ALA A 353 -2.56 14.67 -10.79
N TYR A 354 -1.33 14.22 -10.59
CA TYR A 354 -0.91 13.55 -9.36
C TYR A 354 -1.08 14.42 -8.09
N TRP A 355 -0.97 15.74 -8.22
CA TRP A 355 -1.07 16.65 -7.09
C TRP A 355 -2.50 16.84 -6.61
N VAL A 356 -3.44 17.00 -7.54
CA VAL A 356 -4.82 17.35 -7.19
C VAL A 356 -5.79 16.17 -7.22
N HIS A 357 -5.40 15.00 -7.74
CA HIS A 357 -6.37 13.92 -7.91
C HIS A 357 -6.96 13.44 -6.60
N LEU A 358 -6.22 13.42 -5.49
CA LEU A 358 -6.78 12.99 -4.21
C LEU A 358 -7.95 13.85 -3.76
N LEU A 359 -7.87 15.17 -3.97
CA LEU A 359 -8.94 16.10 -3.61
C LEU A 359 -10.25 15.72 -4.31
N PHE A 360 -10.19 15.33 -5.58
CA PHE A 360 -11.37 14.95 -6.35
C PHE A 360 -11.77 13.49 -6.13
N THR A 361 -10.82 12.55 -6.27
CA THR A 361 -11.09 11.12 -6.17
C THR A 361 -11.64 10.73 -4.80
N PHE A 362 -11.05 11.22 -3.70
CA PHE A 362 -11.50 10.85 -2.36
C PHE A 362 -12.85 11.48 -2.02
N THR A 363 -13.03 12.77 -2.32
CA THR A 363 -14.28 13.48 -2.05
C THR A 363 -15.45 12.87 -2.81
N ILE A 364 -15.28 12.61 -4.12
CA ILE A 364 -16.33 12.03 -4.96
C ILE A 364 -16.60 10.58 -4.55
N ALA A 365 -15.56 9.77 -4.30
CA ALA A 365 -15.73 8.38 -3.87
C ALA A 365 -16.48 8.30 -2.54
N SER A 366 -16.11 9.13 -1.55
CA SER A 366 -16.77 9.19 -0.24
C SER A 366 -18.23 9.61 -0.33
N TYR A 367 -18.60 10.50 -1.26
CA TYR A 367 -19.98 10.90 -1.47
C TYR A 367 -20.78 9.79 -2.18
N LEU A 368 -20.23 9.20 -3.25
CA LEU A 368 -20.87 8.13 -4.01
C LEU A 368 -21.07 6.84 -3.20
N GLN A 369 -20.21 6.58 -2.22
CA GLN A 369 -20.37 5.47 -1.30
C GLN A 369 -21.68 5.52 -0.50
N GLN A 370 -22.22 6.71 -0.22
CA GLN A 370 -23.45 6.89 0.57
C GLN A 370 -24.73 6.48 -0.18
N PHE A 371 -24.66 6.32 -1.51
CA PHE A 371 -25.82 5.94 -2.32
C PHE A 371 -26.02 4.42 -2.31
N ALA A 372 -27.16 3.97 -1.80
CA ALA A 372 -27.57 2.56 -1.84
C ALA A 372 -27.99 2.12 -3.25
N GLY A 373 -27.94 0.80 -3.52
CA GLY A 373 -28.47 0.20 -4.75
C GLY A 373 -27.61 0.32 -6.01
N VAL A 374 -26.39 0.88 -5.90
CA VAL A 374 -25.43 0.96 -7.01
C VAL A 374 -24.18 0.16 -6.65
N SER A 375 -23.69 -0.64 -7.60
CA SER A 375 -22.49 -1.46 -7.41
C SER A 375 -21.22 -0.60 -7.20
N SER A 376 -20.29 -1.11 -6.39
CA SER A 376 -19.01 -0.44 -6.13
C SER A 376 -18.18 -0.26 -7.40
N LEU A 377 -18.29 -1.17 -8.37
CA LEU A 377 -17.66 -1.05 -9.69
C LEU A 377 -18.18 0.17 -10.47
N VAL A 378 -19.49 0.38 -10.47
CA VAL A 378 -20.12 1.55 -11.12
C VAL A 378 -19.75 2.84 -10.39
N LYS A 379 -19.80 2.84 -9.05
CA LYS A 379 -19.36 3.99 -8.23
C LYS A 379 -17.91 4.38 -8.53
N SER A 380 -17.01 3.39 -8.59
CA SER A 380 -15.60 3.58 -8.95
C SER A 380 -15.47 4.16 -10.36
N TYR A 381 -16.19 3.63 -11.34
CA TYR A 381 -16.14 4.15 -12.70
C TYR A 381 -16.59 5.61 -12.82
N ILE A 382 -17.74 5.96 -12.22
CA ILE A 382 -18.26 7.33 -12.19
C ILE A 382 -17.25 8.27 -11.53
N THR A 383 -16.70 7.85 -10.38
CA THR A 383 -15.66 8.62 -9.66
C THR A 383 -14.46 8.88 -10.58
N LEU A 384 -13.96 7.84 -11.26
CA LEU A 384 -12.80 7.95 -12.14
C LEU A 384 -13.06 8.93 -13.28
N VAL A 385 -14.22 8.86 -13.93
CA VAL A 385 -14.57 9.75 -15.04
C VAL A 385 -14.69 11.20 -14.58
N ILE A 386 -15.45 11.48 -13.52
CA ILE A 386 -15.65 12.83 -13.01
C ILE A 386 -14.34 13.41 -12.49
N ALA A 387 -13.58 12.65 -11.67
CA ALA A 387 -12.31 13.09 -11.15
C ALA A 387 -11.30 13.36 -12.27
N THR A 388 -11.23 12.51 -13.30
CA THR A 388 -10.37 12.74 -14.47
C THR A 388 -10.73 14.06 -15.16
N PHE A 389 -12.01 14.33 -15.39
CA PHE A 389 -12.46 15.57 -16.00
C PHE A 389 -12.07 16.80 -15.17
N LEU A 390 -12.29 16.77 -13.85
CA LEU A 390 -11.93 17.87 -12.95
C LEU A 390 -10.42 18.08 -12.85
N VAL A 391 -9.65 16.99 -12.80
CA VAL A 391 -8.18 17.03 -12.76
C VAL A 391 -7.61 17.67 -14.03
N PHE A 392 -8.01 17.21 -15.21
CA PHE A 392 -7.52 17.80 -16.47
C PHE A 392 -8.13 19.17 -16.76
N GLY A 393 -9.35 19.45 -16.30
CA GLY A 393 -9.96 20.78 -16.33
C GLY A 393 -9.13 21.77 -15.50
N SER A 394 -8.83 21.43 -14.25
CA SER A 394 -8.00 22.26 -13.36
C SER A 394 -6.59 22.49 -13.92
N TYR A 395 -5.98 21.48 -14.56
CA TYR A 395 -4.69 21.64 -15.24
C TYR A 395 -4.74 22.71 -16.34
N ASN A 396 -5.75 22.65 -17.21
CA ASN A 396 -5.89 23.59 -18.33
C ASN A 396 -6.19 25.01 -17.85
N THR A 397 -6.95 25.16 -16.76
CA THR A 397 -7.33 26.46 -16.20
C THR A 397 -6.21 27.08 -15.38
N PHE A 398 -5.61 26.34 -14.46
CA PHE A 398 -4.72 26.90 -13.45
C PHE A 398 -3.23 26.75 -13.76
N VAL A 399 -2.82 25.81 -14.62
CA VAL A 399 -1.39 25.48 -14.80
C VAL A 399 -0.91 25.77 -16.21
N ARG A 400 -1.53 25.17 -17.23
CA ARG A 400 -0.97 25.07 -18.59
C ARG A 400 -0.54 26.41 -19.20
N TYR A 401 -1.32 27.46 -18.96
CA TYR A 401 -1.12 28.80 -19.52
C TYR A 401 -0.72 29.86 -18.50
N THR A 402 -0.49 29.48 -17.24
CA THR A 402 -0.20 30.41 -16.13
C THR A 402 1.26 30.28 -15.69
N PHE A 403 1.67 31.09 -14.71
CA PHE A 403 3.00 30.99 -14.10
C PHE A 403 3.23 29.62 -13.42
N LEU A 404 2.16 28.93 -12.97
CA LEU A 404 2.29 27.60 -12.36
C LEU A 404 2.81 26.56 -13.36
N GLY A 405 2.58 26.77 -14.66
CA GLY A 405 3.17 25.94 -15.72
C GLY A 405 4.69 25.85 -15.61
N ASP A 406 5.37 26.95 -15.30
CA ASP A 406 6.84 26.97 -15.18
C ASP A 406 7.37 26.15 -13.99
N PHE A 407 6.50 25.78 -13.04
CA PHE A 407 6.81 24.91 -11.92
C PHE A 407 6.43 23.45 -12.21
N PHE A 408 5.18 23.19 -12.60
CA PHE A 408 4.67 21.82 -12.74
C PHE A 408 5.10 21.15 -14.07
N MET A 409 5.09 21.89 -15.19
CA MET A 409 5.43 21.37 -16.52
C MET A 409 6.84 21.74 -16.99
N GLY A 410 7.48 22.69 -16.32
CA GLY A 410 8.83 23.18 -16.59
C GLY A 410 8.87 24.43 -17.49
N LYS A 411 8.15 24.44 -18.61
CA LYS A 411 7.97 25.64 -19.45
C LYS A 411 6.50 25.82 -19.80
N ARG A 412 5.90 26.92 -19.35
CA ARG A 412 4.51 27.27 -19.65
C ARG A 412 4.26 27.35 -21.16
N LYS A 413 3.08 26.90 -21.60
CA LYS A 413 2.65 26.98 -22.99
C LYS A 413 2.04 28.35 -23.27
N GLN A 414 2.20 28.82 -24.51
CA GLN A 414 1.51 30.02 -24.96
C GLN A 414 0.39 29.62 -25.90
N LYS A 415 -0.80 30.22 -25.75
CA LYS A 415 -1.95 29.95 -26.63
C LYS A 415 -1.64 30.21 -28.12
N LYS A 416 -0.62 31.02 -28.41
CA LYS A 416 -0.17 31.37 -29.75
C LYS A 416 0.77 30.32 -30.38
N ASP A 417 1.23 29.32 -29.62
CA ASP A 417 2.12 28.27 -30.15
C ASP A 417 1.39 27.44 -31.22
N SER A 418 2.02 27.22 -32.38
CA SER A 418 1.42 26.47 -33.49
C SER A 418 1.06 25.01 -33.14
N ALA A 419 1.78 24.42 -32.18
CA ALA A 419 1.46 23.10 -31.63
C ALA A 419 0.22 23.11 -30.72
N GLU A 420 -0.10 24.24 -30.08
CA GLU A 420 -1.32 24.42 -29.29
C GLU A 420 -2.54 24.62 -30.21
N ALA A 421 -2.37 25.27 -31.37
CA ALA A 421 -3.46 25.39 -32.35
C ALA A 421 -3.97 24.03 -32.88
N ARG A 422 -3.11 23.00 -32.88
CA ARG A 422 -3.46 21.63 -33.30
C ARG A 422 -4.10 20.78 -32.20
N PHE A 423 -4.00 21.20 -30.93
CA PHE A 423 -4.56 20.48 -29.79
C PHE A 423 -5.71 21.29 -29.19
N THR A 424 -6.91 20.72 -29.14
CA THR A 424 -8.02 21.30 -28.37
C THR A 424 -8.55 20.25 -27.39
N THR A 425 -8.87 20.70 -26.17
CA THR A 425 -9.50 19.82 -25.16
C THR A 425 -10.81 19.24 -25.66
N ILE A 426 -11.52 19.97 -26.54
CA ILE A 426 -12.74 19.51 -27.21
C ILE A 426 -12.45 18.31 -28.12
N ASN A 427 -11.40 18.35 -28.93
CA ASN A 427 -11.04 17.23 -29.80
C ASN A 427 -10.62 16.00 -28.99
N LEU A 428 -9.91 16.20 -27.88
CA LEU A 428 -9.59 15.12 -26.96
C LEU A 428 -10.87 14.49 -26.38
N LEU A 429 -11.82 15.31 -25.88
CA LEU A 429 -13.09 14.83 -25.36
C LEU A 429 -13.90 14.07 -26.41
N LYS A 430 -13.97 14.56 -27.65
CA LYS A 430 -14.63 13.87 -28.76
C LYS A 430 -13.98 12.53 -29.09
N ALA A 431 -12.65 12.46 -29.05
CA ALA A 431 -11.92 11.22 -29.30
C ALA A 431 -12.10 10.19 -28.18
N THR A 432 -12.34 10.63 -26.94
CA THR A 432 -12.47 9.75 -25.78
C THR A 432 -13.91 9.44 -25.37
N SER A 433 -14.90 10.24 -25.78
CA SER A 433 -16.28 10.13 -25.29
C SER A 433 -16.93 8.79 -25.64
N LEU A 434 -16.79 8.31 -26.88
CA LEU A 434 -17.37 7.04 -27.30
C LEU A 434 -16.75 5.85 -26.54
N PRO A 435 -15.40 5.69 -26.46
CA PRO A 435 -14.79 4.67 -25.61
C PRO A 435 -15.20 4.73 -24.14
N ILE A 436 -15.32 5.93 -23.58
CA ILE A 436 -15.79 6.12 -22.19
C ILE A 436 -17.23 5.62 -22.07
N LEU A 437 -18.13 5.99 -22.99
CA LEU A 437 -19.52 5.53 -22.93
C LEU A 437 -19.64 4.01 -23.10
N THR A 438 -18.90 3.40 -24.03
CA THR A 438 -18.96 1.95 -24.25
C THR A 438 -18.42 1.16 -23.06
N ILE A 439 -17.28 1.58 -22.48
CA ILE A 439 -16.75 1.00 -21.24
C ILE A 439 -17.74 1.21 -20.09
N GLY A 440 -18.36 2.40 -19.99
CA GLY A 440 -19.33 2.70 -18.95
C GLY A 440 -20.57 1.81 -19.00
N LEU A 441 -21.11 1.54 -20.20
CA LEU A 441 -22.23 0.61 -20.38
C LEU A 441 -21.84 -0.82 -20.00
N PHE A 442 -20.64 -1.28 -20.38
CA PHE A 442 -20.14 -2.59 -20.00
C PHE A 442 -19.94 -2.70 -18.47
N VAL A 443 -19.33 -1.70 -17.84
CA VAL A 443 -19.14 -1.63 -16.39
C VAL A 443 -20.49 -1.60 -15.66
N PHE A 444 -21.48 -0.89 -16.19
CA PHE A 444 -22.82 -0.87 -15.62
C PHE A 444 -23.49 -2.25 -15.68
N ALA A 445 -23.44 -2.91 -16.84
CA ALA A 445 -24.00 -4.26 -16.99
C ALA A 445 -23.30 -5.27 -16.06
N LEU A 446 -21.97 -5.31 -16.10
CA LEU A 446 -21.16 -6.22 -15.29
C LEU A 446 -21.31 -5.92 -13.79
N GLY A 447 -21.25 -4.65 -13.41
CA GLY A 447 -21.41 -4.22 -12.03
C GLY A 447 -22.80 -4.55 -11.47
N SER A 448 -23.85 -4.46 -12.28
CA SER A 448 -25.21 -4.85 -11.87
C SER A 448 -25.31 -6.36 -11.63
N LEU A 449 -24.70 -7.18 -12.50
CA LEU A 449 -24.61 -8.64 -12.33
C LEU A 449 -23.86 -9.02 -11.04
N LEU A 450 -22.71 -8.38 -10.81
CA LEU A 450 -21.89 -8.63 -9.61
C LEU A 450 -22.59 -8.18 -8.33
N HIS A 451 -23.27 -7.04 -8.35
CA HIS A 451 -24.04 -6.55 -7.20
C HIS A 451 -25.18 -7.51 -6.84
N GLN A 452 -25.89 -8.05 -7.83
CA GLN A 452 -26.92 -9.05 -7.57
C GLN A 452 -26.33 -10.33 -6.95
N SER A 453 -25.17 -10.79 -7.42
CA SER A 453 -24.47 -11.93 -6.81
C SER A 453 -24.03 -11.64 -5.37
N SER A 454 -23.52 -10.44 -5.10
CA SER A 454 -23.13 -9.99 -3.76
C SER A 454 -24.31 -9.92 -2.79
N LEU A 455 -25.48 -9.46 -3.25
CA LEU A 455 -26.72 -9.44 -2.46
C LEU A 455 -27.28 -10.84 -2.15
N VAL A 456 -26.85 -11.88 -2.87
CA VAL A 456 -27.17 -13.29 -2.57
C VAL A 456 -26.19 -13.88 -1.54
N GLN A 457 -24.96 -13.37 -1.46
CA GLN A 457 -23.91 -13.79 -0.52
C GLN A 457 -23.94 -13.05 0.84
N LYS A 458 -25.12 -12.62 1.31
CA LYS A 458 -25.33 -11.74 2.48
C LYS A 458 -24.55 -12.10 3.75
N GLY A 459 -24.29 -13.38 4.03
CA GLY A 459 -23.58 -13.83 5.23
C GLY A 459 -22.16 -13.25 5.40
N HIS A 460 -21.42 -13.09 4.31
CA HIS A 460 -20.03 -12.59 4.36
C HIS A 460 -19.95 -11.09 4.72
N ILE A 461 -20.84 -10.29 4.14
CA ILE A 461 -20.92 -8.82 4.35
C ILE A 461 -21.35 -8.49 5.79
N ILE A 462 -22.03 -9.42 6.47
CA ILE A 462 -22.54 -9.26 7.83
C ILE A 462 -21.45 -9.40 8.91
N VAL A 463 -20.35 -10.10 8.65
CA VAL A 463 -19.29 -10.19 9.65
C VAL A 463 -18.57 -8.85 9.86
N GLU A 464 -18.46 -8.07 8.77
CA GLU A 464 -17.52 -6.96 8.71
C GLU A 464 -18.19 -5.57 8.71
N SER A 465 -19.42 -5.46 8.20
CA SER A 465 -20.21 -4.20 8.26
C SER A 465 -20.72 -3.88 9.68
N TYR A 466 -20.83 -4.90 10.53
CA TYR A 466 -21.55 -4.86 11.80
C TYR A 466 -20.73 -4.17 12.89
N VAL A 467 -19.46 -4.49 12.97
CA VAL A 467 -18.62 -4.20 14.13
C VAL A 467 -18.15 -2.74 14.21
N ALA A 468 -17.97 -2.04 13.08
CA ALA A 468 -17.29 -0.73 13.06
C ALA A 468 -18.13 0.43 12.54
N ARG A 469 -19.28 0.18 11.89
CA ARG A 469 -19.91 1.18 11.01
C ARG A 469 -21.26 1.69 11.47
N ASN A 470 -22.10 0.82 12.04
CA ASN A 470 -23.47 1.17 12.41
C ASN A 470 -23.97 0.34 13.60
N GLN A 471 -24.01 0.99 14.78
CA GLN A 471 -24.52 0.38 16.00
C GLN A 471 -25.98 -0.08 15.87
N ALA A 472 -26.82 0.71 15.19
CA ALA A 472 -28.24 0.37 15.03
C ALA A 472 -28.47 -0.96 14.28
N LEU A 473 -27.55 -1.32 13.38
CA LEU A 473 -27.61 -2.59 12.66
C LEU A 473 -27.21 -3.79 13.55
N LEU A 474 -26.23 -3.59 14.46
CA LEU A 474 -25.95 -4.59 15.51
C LEU A 474 -27.17 -4.77 16.41
N ASP A 475 -27.82 -3.68 16.77
CA ASP A 475 -28.97 -3.67 17.68
C ASP A 475 -30.19 -4.38 17.08
N ASP A 476 -30.46 -4.21 15.79
CA ASP A 476 -31.57 -4.86 15.09
C ASP A 476 -31.35 -6.36 14.82
N THR A 477 -30.09 -6.81 14.80
CA THR A 477 -29.78 -8.21 14.50
C THR A 477 -30.05 -9.13 15.67
N LYS A 478 -30.76 -10.23 15.43
CA LYS A 478 -31.21 -11.16 16.48
C LYS A 478 -30.12 -12.10 16.99
N SER A 479 -29.28 -12.64 16.10
CA SER A 479 -28.18 -13.55 16.43
C SER A 479 -27.08 -13.43 15.38
N PHE A 480 -25.83 -13.60 15.83
CA PHE A 480 -24.63 -13.62 15.00
C PHE A 480 -24.12 -15.04 14.71
N ASP A 481 -24.89 -16.07 15.08
CA ASP A 481 -24.52 -17.46 14.88
C ASP A 481 -24.55 -17.84 13.39
N HIS A 482 -23.61 -18.69 12.98
CA HIS A 482 -23.47 -19.16 11.59
C HIS A 482 -23.15 -18.07 10.55
N ILE A 483 -22.69 -16.91 11.01
CA ILE A 483 -22.27 -15.80 10.15
C ILE A 483 -20.74 -15.81 10.06
N TYR A 484 -20.21 -16.10 8.87
CA TYR A 484 -18.78 -16.24 8.65
C TYR A 484 -18.33 -15.51 7.37
N ASP A 485 -17.12 -14.95 7.39
CA ASP A 485 -16.43 -14.48 6.17
C ASP A 485 -15.82 -15.64 5.37
N PHE A 486 -15.13 -15.33 4.26
CA PHE A 486 -14.44 -16.35 3.44
C PHE A 486 -13.34 -17.11 4.19
N PHE A 487 -12.81 -16.57 5.27
CA PHE A 487 -11.76 -17.18 6.08
C PHE A 487 -12.32 -17.87 7.33
N GLY A 488 -13.64 -17.98 7.47
CA GLY A 488 -14.31 -18.55 8.65
C GLY A 488 -14.31 -17.65 9.88
N ASN A 489 -14.03 -16.34 9.74
CA ASN A 489 -14.10 -15.39 10.83
C ASN A 489 -15.56 -15.04 11.14
N THR A 490 -15.89 -14.99 12.43
CA THR A 490 -17.17 -14.47 12.97
C THR A 490 -17.13 -12.96 13.20
N PRO A 491 -18.27 -12.30 13.48
CA PRO A 491 -18.27 -10.88 13.88
C PRO A 491 -17.32 -10.57 15.05
N LEU A 492 -17.18 -11.48 16.01
CA LEU A 492 -16.21 -11.35 17.12
C LEU A 492 -14.75 -11.35 16.64
N HIS A 493 -14.40 -12.16 15.64
CA HIS A 493 -13.07 -12.09 15.03
C HIS A 493 -12.83 -10.73 14.34
N ALA A 494 -13.84 -10.20 13.66
CA ALA A 494 -13.72 -8.91 12.98
C ALA A 494 -13.53 -7.75 13.99
N ALA A 495 -14.24 -7.78 15.12
CA ALA A 495 -14.04 -6.86 16.25
C ALA A 495 -12.60 -6.84 16.70
N THR A 496 -12.14 -8.00 17.18
CA THR A 496 -10.83 -8.17 17.78
C THR A 496 -9.65 -7.91 16.84
N LYS A 497 -9.86 -7.95 15.50
CA LYS A 497 -8.83 -7.60 14.51
C LYS A 497 -8.49 -6.11 14.45
N MET A 498 -9.44 -5.22 14.74
CA MET A 498 -9.22 -3.76 14.73
C MET A 498 -8.72 -3.29 16.08
N LYS A 499 -7.77 -2.35 16.11
CA LYS A 499 -7.36 -1.71 17.37
C LYS A 499 -8.54 -0.92 17.95
N GLU A 500 -8.71 -0.97 19.26
CA GLU A 500 -9.77 -0.27 20.01
C GLU A 500 -9.88 1.22 19.60
N ASP A 501 -8.75 1.94 19.57
CA ASP A 501 -8.67 3.36 19.18
C ASP A 501 -9.19 3.68 17.76
N TRP A 502 -9.30 2.67 16.89
CA TRP A 502 -9.72 2.87 15.49
C TRP A 502 -11.21 2.62 15.29
N ARG A 503 -11.93 2.17 16.31
CA ARG A 503 -13.38 1.93 16.24
C ARG A 503 -14.16 3.20 16.53
N ARG A 504 -15.36 3.30 15.98
CA ARG A 504 -16.29 4.43 16.25
C ARG A 504 -16.99 4.29 17.60
N TYR A 505 -17.20 3.06 18.03
CA TYR A 505 -17.82 2.66 19.29
C TYR A 505 -17.30 1.28 19.67
N ASP A 506 -17.62 0.80 20.87
CA ASP A 506 -17.27 -0.55 21.30
C ASP A 506 -18.40 -1.56 20.95
N PRO A 507 -18.16 -2.48 19.99
CA PRO A 507 -19.16 -3.47 19.60
C PRO A 507 -19.15 -4.72 20.48
N MET A 508 -18.13 -4.94 21.31
CA MET A 508 -17.93 -6.20 22.04
C MET A 508 -19.13 -6.58 22.92
N PRO A 509 -19.73 -5.67 23.71
CA PRO A 509 -20.88 -6.03 24.55
C PRO A 509 -22.10 -6.52 23.76
N ILE A 510 -22.38 -5.87 22.62
CA ILE A 510 -23.52 -6.24 21.76
C ILE A 510 -23.25 -7.57 21.07
N LEU A 511 -22.04 -7.77 20.55
CA LEU A 511 -21.67 -9.02 19.88
C LEU A 511 -21.69 -10.21 20.84
N ILE A 512 -21.10 -10.07 22.02
CA ILE A 512 -21.08 -11.13 23.05
C ILE A 512 -22.50 -11.50 23.46
N SER A 513 -23.36 -10.52 23.75
CA SER A 513 -24.73 -10.79 24.22
C SER A 513 -25.62 -11.53 23.19
N LYS A 514 -25.25 -11.50 21.90
CA LYS A 514 -26.02 -12.07 20.79
C LYS A 514 -25.29 -13.19 20.04
N THR A 515 -24.16 -13.67 20.56
CA THR A 515 -23.39 -14.78 20.00
C THR A 515 -23.46 -15.96 20.97
N ARG A 516 -23.87 -17.14 20.49
CA ARG A 516 -23.99 -18.33 21.33
C ARG A 516 -22.64 -19.00 21.59
N ASP A 517 -21.78 -19.03 20.57
CA ASP A 517 -20.46 -19.68 20.65
C ASP A 517 -19.33 -18.66 20.44
N LEU A 518 -18.62 -18.34 21.52
CA LEU A 518 -17.49 -17.42 21.50
C LEU A 518 -16.19 -18.08 20.99
N ASN A 519 -16.21 -19.40 20.80
CA ASN A 519 -15.03 -20.24 20.61
C ASN A 519 -14.86 -20.76 19.17
N VAL A 520 -15.69 -20.30 18.23
CA VAL A 520 -15.56 -20.66 16.81
C VAL A 520 -14.14 -20.41 16.33
N GLN A 521 -13.53 -21.40 15.67
CA GLN A 521 -12.20 -21.26 15.07
C GLN A 521 -12.29 -20.98 13.58
N ASN A 522 -11.56 -19.97 13.11
CA ASN A 522 -11.45 -19.66 11.69
C ASN A 522 -10.60 -20.70 10.91
N MET A 523 -10.40 -20.49 9.61
CA MET A 523 -9.60 -21.40 8.77
C MET A 523 -8.14 -21.56 9.19
N HIS A 524 -7.63 -20.74 10.11
CA HIS A 524 -6.30 -20.88 10.71
C HIS A 524 -6.32 -21.60 12.06
N GLY A 525 -7.49 -22.05 12.54
CA GLY A 525 -7.66 -22.63 13.87
C GLY A 525 -7.72 -21.56 14.97
N ARG A 526 -7.90 -20.28 14.67
CA ARG A 526 -7.83 -19.21 15.67
C ARG A 526 -9.22 -18.84 16.14
N SER A 527 -9.40 -18.68 17.44
CA SER A 527 -10.61 -18.15 18.08
C SER A 527 -10.60 -16.62 18.14
N PRO A 528 -11.73 -15.96 18.45
CA PRO A 528 -11.77 -14.51 18.64
C PRO A 528 -10.78 -14.00 19.70
N ILE A 529 -10.67 -14.71 20.84
CA ILE A 529 -9.74 -14.32 21.91
C ILE A 529 -8.28 -14.47 21.47
N PHE A 530 -7.97 -15.49 20.66
CA PHE A 530 -6.64 -15.62 20.06
C PHE A 530 -6.30 -14.38 19.22
N GLU A 531 -7.22 -13.91 18.37
CA GLU A 531 -7.01 -12.72 17.54
C GLU A 531 -6.90 -11.44 18.38
N ALA A 532 -7.72 -11.29 19.43
CA ALA A 532 -7.64 -10.17 20.38
C ALA A 532 -6.27 -10.10 21.05
N VAL A 533 -5.77 -11.24 21.54
CA VAL A 533 -4.45 -11.35 22.15
C VAL A 533 -3.36 -11.06 21.13
N ARG A 534 -3.47 -11.57 19.91
CA ARG A 534 -2.51 -11.31 18.83
C ARG A 534 -2.42 -9.81 18.50
N LYS A 535 -3.52 -9.08 18.56
CA LYS A 535 -3.58 -7.63 18.33
C LYS A 535 -3.19 -6.81 19.55
N GLY A 536 -3.24 -7.39 20.75
CA GLY A 536 -2.94 -6.70 22.01
C GLY A 536 -4.09 -5.82 22.47
N ASN A 537 -5.33 -6.15 22.12
CA ASN A 537 -6.53 -5.43 22.57
C ASN A 537 -6.94 -5.94 23.96
N ILE A 538 -6.39 -5.34 25.02
CA ILE A 538 -6.59 -5.83 26.39
C ILE A 538 -8.08 -5.74 26.77
N THR A 539 -8.79 -4.68 26.37
CA THR A 539 -10.21 -4.49 26.72
C THR A 539 -11.08 -5.58 26.10
N ASP A 540 -10.85 -5.91 24.82
CA ASP A 540 -11.55 -7.03 24.17
C ASP A 540 -11.23 -8.38 24.82
N VAL A 541 -9.97 -8.59 25.22
CA VAL A 541 -9.55 -9.82 25.90
C VAL A 541 -10.27 -9.94 27.23
N SER A 542 -10.36 -8.86 28.02
CA SER A 542 -11.11 -8.84 29.27
C SER A 542 -12.59 -9.17 29.05
N HIS A 543 -13.24 -8.54 28.07
CA HIS A 543 -14.64 -8.84 27.74
C HIS A 543 -14.87 -10.31 27.36
N LEU A 544 -13.95 -10.90 26.58
CA LEU A 544 -14.06 -12.31 26.18
C LEU A 544 -13.78 -13.27 27.35
N ILE A 545 -12.84 -12.94 28.24
CA ILE A 545 -12.58 -13.70 29.48
C ILE A 545 -13.82 -13.67 30.39
N GLU A 546 -14.38 -12.48 30.64
CA GLU A 546 -15.58 -12.30 31.46
C GLU A 546 -16.79 -13.07 30.90
N ALA A 547 -16.87 -13.18 29.57
CA ALA A 547 -17.91 -13.93 28.88
C ALA A 547 -17.66 -15.46 28.82
N GLY A 548 -16.54 -15.95 29.36
CA GLY A 548 -16.22 -17.38 29.44
C GLY A 548 -15.63 -17.98 28.16
N ALA A 549 -14.93 -17.19 27.35
CA ALA A 549 -14.19 -17.72 26.18
C ALA A 549 -13.10 -18.71 26.61
N ASP A 550 -12.89 -19.76 25.82
CA ASP A 550 -11.86 -20.77 26.08
C ASP A 550 -10.47 -20.22 25.74
N LEU A 551 -9.62 -20.15 26.76
CA LEU A 551 -8.26 -19.61 26.69
C LEU A 551 -7.24 -20.59 26.10
N ASN A 552 -7.63 -21.84 25.87
CA ASN A 552 -6.72 -22.94 25.54
C ASN A 552 -6.83 -23.41 24.09
N LEU A 553 -7.76 -22.84 23.31
CA LEU A 553 -7.90 -23.18 21.89
C LEU A 553 -6.67 -22.75 21.10
N SER A 554 -6.01 -23.72 20.50
CA SER A 554 -4.80 -23.50 19.73
C SER A 554 -5.07 -23.28 18.25
N ASP A 555 -4.19 -22.52 17.59
CA ASP A 555 -4.16 -22.46 16.13
C ASP A 555 -3.69 -23.77 15.49
N LYS A 556 -3.66 -23.84 14.16
CA LYS A 556 -3.18 -25.02 13.39
C LYS A 556 -1.73 -25.42 13.68
N TYR A 557 -0.97 -24.59 14.40
CA TYR A 557 0.41 -24.84 14.79
C TYR A 557 0.55 -25.10 16.30
N GLY A 558 -0.56 -25.32 17.01
CA GLY A 558 -0.53 -25.62 18.45
C GLY A 558 -0.25 -24.42 19.35
N HIS A 559 -0.23 -23.19 18.83
CA HIS A 559 -0.08 -22.01 19.69
C HIS A 559 -1.42 -21.65 20.31
N THR A 560 -1.45 -21.46 21.63
CA THR A 560 -2.60 -20.90 22.37
C THR A 560 -2.50 -19.37 22.46
N PRO A 561 -3.56 -18.65 22.88
CA PRO A 561 -3.46 -17.22 23.20
C PRO A 561 -2.28 -16.88 24.11
N ALA A 562 -2.00 -17.70 25.13
CA ALA A 562 -0.87 -17.50 26.04
C ALA A 562 0.49 -17.63 25.32
N HIS A 563 0.66 -18.61 24.42
CA HIS A 563 1.87 -18.69 23.58
C HIS A 563 2.07 -17.40 22.79
N VAL A 564 1.01 -16.89 22.17
CA VAL A 564 1.07 -15.67 21.36
C VAL A 564 1.52 -14.45 22.17
N ALA A 565 0.97 -14.28 23.38
CA ALA A 565 1.38 -13.20 24.29
C ALA A 565 2.85 -13.35 24.71
N ALA A 566 3.27 -14.56 25.10
CA ALA A 566 4.66 -14.86 25.48
C ALA A 566 5.66 -14.58 24.36
N ILE A 567 5.34 -15.01 23.13
CA ILE A 567 6.15 -14.72 21.96
C ILE A 567 6.24 -13.19 21.78
N LYS A 568 5.10 -12.49 21.77
CA LYS A 568 5.03 -11.04 21.53
C LYS A 568 5.64 -10.16 22.63
N ALA A 569 5.85 -10.69 23.83
CA ALA A 569 6.66 -10.03 24.85
C ALA A 569 8.13 -9.85 24.42
N GLY A 570 8.60 -10.57 23.39
CA GLY A 570 9.92 -10.39 22.78
C GLY A 570 10.03 -9.29 21.72
N ILE A 571 8.99 -8.49 21.49
CA ILE A 571 9.06 -7.42 20.49
C ILE A 571 10.08 -6.35 20.89
N LYS A 572 10.87 -5.85 19.93
CA LYS A 572 11.93 -4.83 20.17
C LYS A 572 11.44 -3.54 20.83
N ASN A 573 10.16 -3.20 20.72
CA ASN A 573 9.58 -2.00 21.32
C ASN A 573 9.27 -2.28 22.81
N PRO A 574 9.99 -1.65 23.76
CA PRO A 574 9.85 -1.97 25.18
C PRO A 574 8.44 -1.77 25.73
N LYS A 575 7.73 -0.73 25.27
CA LYS A 575 6.35 -0.47 25.72
C LYS A 575 5.39 -1.57 25.26
N MET A 576 5.56 -2.05 24.03
CA MET A 576 4.74 -3.15 23.50
C MET A 576 5.14 -4.50 24.11
N ALA A 577 6.43 -4.72 24.36
CA ALA A 577 6.91 -5.89 25.07
C ALA A 577 6.27 -6.00 26.46
N GLU A 578 6.25 -4.90 27.22
CA GLU A 578 5.60 -4.85 28.53
C GLU A 578 4.09 -5.07 28.42
N HIS A 579 3.44 -4.40 27.46
CA HIS A 579 2.02 -4.57 27.19
C HIS A 579 1.62 -6.03 26.92
N TYR A 580 2.42 -6.76 26.12
CA TYR A 580 2.16 -8.19 25.87
C TYR A 580 2.51 -9.09 27.05
N TYR A 581 3.47 -8.68 27.89
CA TYR A 581 3.80 -9.38 29.13
C TYR A 581 2.68 -9.22 30.17
N ASP A 582 2.09 -8.04 30.30
CA ASP A 582 0.92 -7.80 31.14
C ASP A 582 -0.29 -8.62 30.66
N LEU A 583 -0.48 -8.69 29.35
CA LEU A 583 -1.51 -9.53 28.74
C LEU A 583 -1.29 -11.02 29.00
N LEU A 584 -0.03 -11.48 29.00
CA LEU A 584 0.31 -12.86 29.37
C LEU A 584 -0.02 -13.15 30.85
N ILE A 585 0.25 -12.18 31.73
CA ILE A 585 -0.13 -12.27 33.15
C ILE A 585 -1.65 -12.37 33.30
N LEU A 586 -2.40 -11.52 32.59
CA LEU A 586 -3.88 -11.55 32.60
C LEU A 586 -4.42 -12.93 32.18
N LEU A 587 -3.87 -13.51 31.10
CA LEU A 587 -4.29 -14.83 30.61
C LEU A 587 -3.99 -15.93 31.63
N ARG A 588 -2.80 -15.90 32.23
CA ARG A 588 -2.40 -16.85 33.29
C ARG A 588 -3.34 -16.76 34.49
N ASP A 589 -3.57 -15.55 34.97
CA ASP A 589 -4.40 -15.30 36.16
C ASP A 589 -5.87 -15.66 35.90
N SER A 590 -6.28 -15.65 34.63
CA SER A 590 -7.60 -16.09 34.16
C SER A 590 -7.69 -17.60 33.86
N GLY A 591 -6.63 -18.37 34.13
CA GLY A 591 -6.64 -19.84 34.02
C GLY A 591 -6.21 -20.41 32.67
N ALA A 592 -5.45 -19.66 31.86
CA ALA A 592 -4.85 -20.21 30.64
C ALA A 592 -3.82 -21.31 30.95
N GLY A 593 -3.84 -22.40 30.18
CA GLY A 593 -2.90 -23.51 30.27
C GLY A 593 -1.51 -23.10 29.82
N MET A 594 -0.58 -23.02 30.77
CA MET A 594 0.80 -22.56 30.54
C MET A 594 1.74 -23.70 30.16
N ASP A 595 1.31 -24.95 30.34
CA ASP A 595 2.02 -26.21 30.10
C ASP A 595 1.71 -26.84 28.73
N LEU A 596 0.69 -26.32 28.04
CA LEU A 596 0.32 -26.73 26.69
C LEU A 596 1.51 -26.54 25.75
N LYS A 597 1.73 -27.50 24.85
CA LYS A 597 2.88 -27.53 23.95
C LYS A 597 2.52 -27.10 22.53
N ASP A 598 3.36 -26.26 21.92
CA ASP A 598 3.28 -25.90 20.51
C ASP A 598 3.73 -27.05 19.58
N TYR A 599 3.65 -26.85 18.25
CA TYR A 599 4.10 -27.83 17.25
C TYR A 599 5.60 -28.21 17.34
N LYS A 600 6.40 -27.46 18.11
CA LYS A 600 7.81 -27.75 18.37
C LYS A 600 8.05 -28.36 19.75
N GLY A 601 6.99 -28.62 20.53
CA GLY A 601 7.09 -29.17 21.88
C GLY A 601 7.48 -28.15 22.94
N ARG A 602 7.40 -26.84 22.66
CA ARG A 602 7.67 -25.76 23.63
C ARG A 602 6.40 -25.40 24.37
N ASP A 603 6.49 -25.16 25.68
CA ASP A 603 5.39 -24.51 26.40
C ASP A 603 5.46 -22.97 26.35
N VAL A 604 4.55 -22.32 27.08
CA VAL A 604 4.45 -20.87 27.14
C VAL A 604 5.70 -20.25 27.78
N ASN A 605 6.28 -20.89 28.80
CA ASN A 605 7.49 -20.39 29.46
C ASN A 605 8.72 -20.57 28.58
N ASP A 606 8.84 -21.70 27.89
CA ASP A 606 9.88 -21.95 26.88
C ASP A 606 9.84 -20.85 25.81
N CYS A 607 8.65 -20.51 25.33
CA CYS A 607 8.47 -19.44 24.34
C CYS A 607 8.82 -18.06 24.91
N LEU A 608 8.36 -17.73 26.13
CA LEU A 608 8.69 -16.45 26.76
C LEU A 608 10.20 -16.29 27.00
N LEU A 609 10.86 -17.35 27.44
CA LEU A 609 12.31 -17.33 27.65
C LEU A 609 13.05 -17.15 26.33
N TYR A 610 12.65 -17.90 25.30
CA TYR A 610 13.30 -17.86 24.00
C TYR A 610 13.13 -16.52 23.29
N PHE A 611 11.92 -15.96 23.28
CA PHE A 611 11.63 -14.72 22.54
C PHE A 611 11.78 -13.46 23.41
N GLY A 612 11.31 -13.52 24.65
CA GLY A 612 11.26 -12.38 25.58
C GLY A 612 12.47 -12.27 26.51
N GLY A 613 13.24 -13.35 26.70
CA GLY A 613 14.35 -13.38 27.68
C GLY A 613 13.88 -13.17 29.12
N ARG A 614 12.64 -13.54 29.43
CA ARG A 614 11.96 -13.28 30.72
C ARG A 614 11.40 -14.57 31.31
N HIS A 615 11.16 -14.57 32.62
CA HIS A 615 10.42 -15.61 33.32
C HIS A 615 9.11 -15.07 33.86
N ILE A 616 8.06 -15.88 33.81
CA ILE A 616 6.83 -15.61 34.55
C ILE A 616 7.11 -15.89 36.03
N LYS A 617 6.91 -14.88 36.89
CA LYS A 617 7.02 -15.09 38.33
C LYS A 617 5.90 -16.05 38.79
N PRO A 618 6.18 -17.03 39.66
CA PRO A 618 5.15 -17.83 40.31
C PRO A 618 4.11 -16.91 40.96
N ILE A 619 2.85 -17.30 40.94
CA ILE A 619 1.81 -16.63 41.73
C ILE A 619 2.32 -16.71 43.17
N ALA A 620 2.66 -15.57 43.78
CA ALA A 620 2.87 -15.55 45.21
C ALA A 620 1.56 -16.05 45.81
N GLU A 621 1.59 -17.22 46.48
CA GLU A 621 0.43 -17.79 47.16
C GLU A 621 -0.17 -16.65 47.99
N LYS A 622 -1.33 -16.14 47.53
CA LYS A 622 -2.09 -15.17 48.29
C LYS A 622 -2.56 -15.93 49.52
N GLY A 623 -1.84 -15.74 50.62
CA GLY A 623 -2.23 -16.20 51.95
C GLY A 623 -3.54 -15.59 52.40
#